data_AF-A0A6V7JBW9-F1
#
_entry.id   AF-A0A6V7JBW9-F1
#
_cell.length_a   1.000
_cell.length_b   1.000
_cell.length_c   1.000
_cell.angle_alpha   90.00
_cell.angle_beta   90.00
_cell.angle_gamma   90.00
#
_symmetry.space_group_name_H-M   'P 1'
#
loop_
_entity.id
_entity.type
_entity.pdbx_description
1 polymer ?
#
loop_
_entity_poly.entity_id
_entity_poly.type
_entity_poly.pdbx_seq_one_letter_code
_entity_poly.pdbx_strand_id
1 'polypeptide(L)'
;VRVMSEPSNMPPLWASAYLAGVTRGVQAEAQSSPWEVGFHQPASDYLAFRKKLELNAVSLENVIIREAEQCLVGTVKVKNIAYDKEVVVRASNDDWKTHEDVYCTYVEQPGTGPHAALILYDTFRFKLTLPVNSEKIEFCVKYIVGGEEFWDNNAGKNYIVKKRQE
;
A
#
# COMPACT_ATOMS: atom_id res chain seq x y z
N VAL A 1 -17.08 -11.21 -44.83
CA VAL A 1 -15.84 -10.67 -44.22
C VAL A 1 -16.26 -9.81 -43.04
N ARG A 2 -15.99 -10.25 -41.80
CA ARG A 2 -16.37 -9.50 -40.59
C ARG A 2 -15.23 -8.55 -40.26
N VAL A 3 -15.40 -7.27 -40.59
CA VAL A 3 -14.38 -6.24 -40.33
C VAL A 3 -14.44 -5.92 -38.85
N MET A 4 -13.39 -6.28 -38.10
CA MET A 4 -13.24 -5.91 -36.69
C MET A 4 -12.63 -4.50 -36.63
N SER A 5 -13.30 -3.59 -35.95
CA SER A 5 -12.90 -2.18 -35.79
C SER A 5 -12.04 -1.95 -34.53
N GLU A 6 -11.58 -3.02 -33.88
CA GLU A 6 -10.93 -2.95 -32.56
C GLU A 6 -9.40 -2.75 -32.68
N PRO A 7 -8.80 -1.83 -31.91
CA PRO A 7 -7.34 -1.62 -31.91
C PRO A 7 -6.58 -2.84 -31.38
N SER A 8 -5.44 -3.15 -32.00
CA SER A 8 -4.59 -4.32 -31.70
C SER A 8 -4.05 -4.41 -30.26
N ASN A 9 -4.22 -3.36 -29.45
CA ASN A 9 -3.65 -3.26 -28.10
C ASN A 9 -4.70 -3.46 -26.98
N MET A 10 -5.91 -3.91 -27.31
CA MET A 10 -6.88 -4.32 -26.31
C MET A 10 -7.14 -5.82 -26.40
N PRO A 11 -7.17 -6.55 -25.28
CA PRO A 11 -7.70 -7.90 -25.29
C PRO A 11 -9.14 -7.83 -25.83
N PRO A 12 -9.56 -8.81 -26.64
CA PRO A 12 -10.90 -8.81 -27.20
C PRO A 12 -11.92 -8.68 -26.08
N LEU A 13 -12.91 -7.79 -26.24
CA LEU A 13 -14.04 -7.71 -25.34
C LEU A 13 -14.83 -9.02 -25.48
N TRP A 14 -14.47 -10.04 -24.72
CA TRP A 14 -15.32 -11.21 -24.59
C TRP A 14 -16.66 -10.71 -24.07
N ALA A 15 -17.70 -10.79 -24.92
CA ALA A 15 -19.06 -10.54 -24.46
C ALA A 15 -19.26 -11.38 -23.20
N SER A 16 -19.78 -10.77 -22.15
CA SER A 16 -20.00 -11.39 -20.83
C SER A 16 -20.61 -12.80 -20.89
N ALA A 17 -21.38 -13.09 -21.94
CA ALA A 17 -21.92 -14.41 -22.28
C ALA A 17 -20.87 -15.53 -22.44
N TYR A 18 -19.69 -15.26 -23.02
CA TYR A 18 -18.64 -16.28 -23.19
C TYR A 18 -17.97 -16.63 -21.85
N LEU A 19 -17.71 -15.62 -21.02
CA LEU A 19 -17.19 -15.83 -19.66
C LEU A 19 -18.18 -16.60 -18.79
N ALA A 20 -19.49 -16.34 -18.92
CA ALA A 20 -20.54 -17.09 -18.23
C ALA A 20 -20.58 -18.57 -18.63
N GLY A 21 -20.34 -18.89 -19.91
CA GLY A 21 -20.26 -20.25 -20.42
C GLY A 21 -19.05 -21.04 -19.90
N VAL A 22 -17.88 -20.39 -19.82
CA VAL A 22 -16.64 -21.02 -19.33
C VAL A 22 -16.67 -21.24 -17.82
N THR A 23 -17.25 -20.31 -17.07
CA THR A 23 -17.31 -20.35 -15.59
C THR A 23 -18.46 -21.21 -15.06
N ARG A 24 -19.29 -21.83 -15.91
CA ARG A 24 -20.50 -22.58 -15.51
C ARG A 24 -21.40 -21.80 -14.56
N GLY A 25 -21.50 -20.48 -14.74
CA GLY A 25 -22.30 -19.61 -13.87
C GLY A 25 -21.65 -19.29 -12.52
N VAL A 26 -20.36 -19.58 -12.31
CA VAL A 26 -19.63 -19.03 -11.16
C VAL A 26 -19.47 -17.52 -11.36
N GLN A 27 -20.39 -16.77 -10.74
CA GLN A 27 -20.21 -15.35 -10.53
C GLN A 27 -19.16 -15.20 -9.42
N ALA A 28 -18.01 -14.62 -9.75
CA ALA A 28 -17.20 -14.01 -8.73
C ALA A 28 -17.98 -12.79 -8.24
N GLU A 29 -18.83 -12.99 -7.22
CA GLU A 29 -19.34 -11.88 -6.43
C GLU A 29 -18.12 -11.26 -5.74
N ALA A 30 -17.45 -10.35 -6.43
CA ALA A 30 -16.54 -9.42 -5.79
C ALA A 30 -17.42 -8.55 -4.90
N GLN A 31 -17.62 -8.98 -3.65
CA GLN A 31 -18.24 -8.15 -2.64
C GLN A 31 -17.50 -6.82 -2.65
N SER A 32 -18.23 -5.73 -2.89
CA SER A 32 -17.65 -4.40 -2.95
C SER A 32 -17.05 -4.09 -1.57
N SER A 33 -15.75 -3.85 -1.56
CA SER A 33 -15.03 -3.53 -0.34
C SER A 33 -15.66 -2.38 0.43
N PRO A 34 -16.07 -2.54 1.70
CA PRO A 34 -16.62 -1.43 2.48
C PRO A 34 -15.60 -0.33 2.72
N TRP A 35 -14.30 -0.61 2.58
CA TRP A 35 -13.23 0.37 2.74
C TRP A 35 -12.62 0.79 1.41
N GLU A 36 -12.21 2.05 1.33
CA GLU A 36 -11.46 2.61 0.22
C GLU A 36 -10.24 3.42 0.68
N VAL A 37 -9.19 3.37 -0.14
CA VAL A 37 -7.95 4.11 0.08
C VAL A 37 -8.15 5.53 -0.48
N GLY A 38 -8.06 6.54 0.38
CA GLY A 38 -8.29 7.96 0.03
C GLY A 38 -7.08 8.66 -0.59
N PHE A 39 -6.08 7.92 -1.09
CA PHE A 39 -4.85 8.45 -1.64
C PHE A 39 -4.33 7.60 -2.81
N HIS A 40 -3.54 8.21 -3.68
CA HIS A 40 -2.82 7.49 -4.72
C HIS A 40 -1.69 6.66 -4.11
N GLN A 41 -1.58 5.40 -4.53
CA GLN A 41 -0.49 4.52 -4.11
C GLN A 41 0.86 5.21 -4.42
N PRO A 42 1.71 5.50 -3.43
CA PRO A 42 2.94 6.26 -3.67
C PRO A 42 3.83 5.66 -4.75
N ALA A 43 3.93 4.32 -4.80
CA ALA A 43 4.68 3.60 -5.84
C ALA A 43 4.18 3.81 -7.27
N SER A 44 2.95 4.34 -7.47
CA SER A 44 2.41 4.63 -8.81
C SER A 44 3.08 5.84 -9.48
N ASP A 45 3.67 6.76 -8.70
CA ASP A 45 4.51 7.85 -9.20
C ASP A 45 5.95 7.63 -8.75
N TYR A 46 6.71 6.93 -9.59
CA TYR A 46 8.09 6.55 -9.29
C TYR A 46 8.99 7.76 -9.01
N LEU A 47 8.86 8.86 -9.78
CA LEU A 47 9.73 10.02 -9.62
C LEU A 47 9.46 10.76 -8.31
N ALA A 48 8.18 10.98 -7.97
CA ALA A 48 7.81 11.61 -6.72
C ALA A 48 8.19 10.73 -5.51
N PHE A 49 7.92 9.42 -5.60
CA PHE A 49 8.28 8.45 -4.57
C PHE A 49 9.79 8.41 -4.31
N ARG A 50 10.60 8.33 -5.37
CA ARG A 50 12.07 8.27 -5.26
C ARG A 50 12.64 9.59 -4.73
N LYS A 51 12.11 10.73 -5.16
CA LYS A 51 12.49 12.04 -4.61
C LYS A 51 12.18 12.14 -3.11
N LYS A 52 11.01 11.66 -2.70
CA LYS A 52 10.60 11.65 -1.29
C LYS A 52 11.49 10.76 -0.43
N LEU A 53 11.85 9.56 -0.91
CA LEU A 53 12.80 8.69 -0.23
C LEU A 53 14.19 9.31 -0.07
N GLU A 54 14.67 10.06 -1.07
CA GLU A 54 15.97 10.73 -0.97
C GLU A 54 15.96 11.89 0.01
N LEU A 55 14.86 12.65 0.09
CA LEU A 55 14.72 13.81 0.96
C LEU A 55 14.40 13.43 2.41
N ASN A 56 13.49 12.47 2.60
CA ASN A 56 12.89 12.17 3.89
C ASN A 56 13.30 10.81 4.45
N ALA A 57 14.15 10.05 3.75
CA ALA A 57 14.61 8.70 4.12
C ALA A 57 13.53 7.61 4.28
N VAL A 58 12.24 7.95 4.26
CA VAL A 58 11.11 7.03 4.39
C VAL A 58 9.98 7.41 3.44
N SER A 59 9.32 6.40 2.86
CA SER A 59 8.04 6.56 2.20
C SER A 59 7.22 5.28 2.28
N LEU A 60 5.92 5.42 2.51
CA LEU A 60 4.96 4.36 2.20
C LEU A 60 5.10 3.98 0.71
N GLU A 61 5.10 2.70 0.40
CA GLU A 61 5.22 2.17 -0.97
C GLU A 61 3.83 1.89 -1.54
N ASN A 62 3.09 0.99 -0.90
CA ASN A 62 1.72 0.66 -1.28
C ASN A 62 0.93 0.06 -0.10
N VAL A 63 -0.40 0.08 -0.22
CA VAL A 63 -1.33 -0.58 0.70
C VAL A 63 -2.39 -1.36 -0.04
N ILE A 64 -2.87 -2.43 0.59
CA ILE A 64 -3.94 -3.30 0.12
C ILE A 64 -4.88 -3.55 1.29
N ILE A 65 -6.18 -3.41 1.05
CA ILE A 65 -7.22 -3.75 2.02
C ILE A 65 -7.50 -5.25 1.92
N ARG A 66 -7.40 -5.97 3.04
CA ARG A 66 -7.77 -7.39 3.15
C ARG A 66 -9.05 -7.51 3.95
N GLU A 67 -10.13 -7.75 3.24
CA GLU A 67 -11.49 -7.64 3.78
C GLU A 67 -11.83 -8.76 4.75
N ALA A 68 -11.51 -10.00 4.33
CA ALA A 68 -11.73 -11.20 5.13
C ALA A 68 -10.98 -11.15 6.47
N GLU A 69 -9.88 -10.40 6.53
CA GLU A 69 -9.06 -10.23 7.73
C GLU A 69 -9.31 -8.89 8.44
N GLN A 70 -10.21 -8.05 7.92
CA GLN A 70 -10.47 -6.67 8.38
C GLN A 70 -9.20 -5.87 8.68
N CYS A 71 -8.23 -5.91 7.76
CA CYS A 71 -6.95 -5.23 7.96
C CYS A 71 -6.44 -4.55 6.69
N LEU A 72 -5.65 -3.50 6.89
CA LEU A 72 -4.83 -2.87 5.88
C LEU A 72 -3.42 -3.47 5.95
N VAL A 73 -2.95 -4.06 4.86
CA VAL A 73 -1.55 -4.49 4.75
C VAL A 73 -0.82 -3.54 3.81
N GLY A 74 0.45 -3.29 4.08
CA GLY A 74 1.24 -2.42 3.23
C GLY A 74 2.72 -2.65 3.39
N THR A 75 3.47 -1.99 2.50
CA THR A 75 4.92 -1.94 2.54
C THR A 75 5.40 -0.51 2.62
N VAL A 76 6.55 -0.34 3.27
CA VAL A 76 7.25 0.92 3.47
C VAL A 76 8.66 0.71 2.94
N LYS A 77 9.16 1.67 2.17
CA LYS A 77 10.59 1.74 1.85
C LYS A 77 11.29 2.73 2.75
N VAL A 78 12.49 2.35 3.20
CA VAL A 78 13.38 3.20 3.99
C VAL A 78 14.78 3.20 3.41
N LYS A 79 15.49 4.31 3.53
CA LYS A 79 16.88 4.45 3.12
C LYS A 79 17.78 3.63 4.04
N ASN A 80 18.67 2.83 3.46
CA ASN A 80 19.56 1.95 4.22
C ASN A 80 20.75 2.75 4.80
N ILE A 81 20.53 3.43 5.93
CA ILE A 81 21.52 4.30 6.60
C ILE A 81 22.38 3.52 7.60
N ALA A 82 21.76 2.72 8.48
CA ALA A 82 22.43 1.87 9.45
C ALA A 82 21.67 0.54 9.61
N TYR A 83 22.31 -0.50 10.16
CA TYR A 83 21.69 -1.82 10.28
C TYR A 83 20.45 -1.82 11.18
N ASP A 84 20.57 -1.23 12.37
CA ASP A 84 19.46 -1.15 13.34
C ASP A 84 18.45 -0.09 12.90
N LYS A 85 17.22 -0.55 12.62
CA LYS A 85 16.14 0.25 12.04
C LYS A 85 14.84 -0.07 12.75
N GLU A 86 14.16 0.96 13.22
CA GLU A 86 12.79 0.84 13.72
C GLU A 86 11.85 1.56 12.74
N VAL A 87 10.89 0.82 12.18
CA VAL A 87 9.85 1.39 11.30
C VAL A 87 8.50 1.13 11.95
N VAL A 88 7.73 2.19 12.16
CA VAL A 88 6.43 2.14 12.85
C VAL A 88 5.38 2.82 11.99
N VAL A 89 4.24 2.17 11.82
CA VAL A 89 3.03 2.82 11.33
C VAL A 89 2.23 3.28 12.53
N ARG A 90 2.07 4.60 12.67
CA ARG A 90 1.22 5.20 13.70
C ARG A 90 -0.13 5.52 13.10
N ALA A 91 -1.19 5.02 13.72
CA ALA A 91 -2.56 5.18 13.24
C ALA A 91 -3.47 5.81 14.30
N SER A 92 -4.49 6.51 13.85
CA SER A 92 -5.54 7.11 14.69
C SER A 92 -6.88 7.09 13.96
N ASN A 93 -7.96 6.95 14.71
CA ASN A 93 -9.33 6.98 14.22
C ASN A 93 -10.19 8.05 14.95
N ASP A 94 -9.57 8.94 15.72
CA ASP A 94 -10.25 9.92 16.58
C ASP A 94 -9.65 11.34 16.47
N ASP A 95 -9.18 11.68 15.27
CA ASP A 95 -8.50 12.94 14.95
C ASP A 95 -7.25 13.18 15.82
N TRP A 96 -6.45 12.12 16.00
CA TRP A 96 -5.16 12.15 16.72
C TRP A 96 -5.24 12.46 18.21
N LYS A 97 -6.42 12.31 18.84
CA LYS A 97 -6.53 12.37 20.31
C LYS A 97 -5.88 11.14 20.94
N THR A 98 -6.02 9.99 20.30
CA THR A 98 -5.30 8.76 20.64
C THR A 98 -4.64 8.19 19.39
N HIS A 99 -3.64 7.32 19.61
CA HIS A 99 -2.93 6.66 18.53
C HIS A 99 -2.53 5.23 18.92
N GLU A 100 -2.40 4.39 17.90
CA GLU A 100 -1.86 3.03 17.99
C GLU A 100 -0.59 2.95 17.13
N ASP A 101 0.45 2.33 17.66
CA ASP A 101 1.71 2.11 16.97
C ASP A 101 1.84 0.64 16.54
N VAL A 102 2.00 0.42 15.23
CA VAL A 102 2.22 -0.90 14.63
C VAL A 102 3.67 -0.98 14.15
N TYR A 103 4.46 -1.85 14.76
CA TYR A 103 5.84 -2.11 14.36
C TYR A 103 5.89 -2.91 13.06
N CYS A 104 6.62 -2.40 12.07
CA CYS A 104 6.79 -3.07 10.79
C CYS A 104 7.88 -4.14 10.87
N THR A 105 7.78 -5.17 10.04
CA THR A 105 8.77 -6.24 9.92
C THR A 105 9.56 -6.13 8.63
N TYR A 106 10.87 -6.41 8.69
CA TYR A 106 11.73 -6.41 7.52
C TYR A 106 11.29 -7.47 6.50
N VAL A 107 11.33 -7.12 5.22
CA VAL A 107 11.07 -8.01 4.10
C VAL A 107 12.39 -8.34 3.43
N GLU A 108 12.78 -9.62 3.45
CA GLU A 108 13.97 -10.10 2.77
C GLU A 108 13.91 -9.81 1.27
N GLN A 109 14.93 -9.13 0.77
CA GLN A 109 15.03 -8.79 -0.65
C GLN A 109 15.79 -9.88 -1.42
N PRO A 110 15.29 -10.30 -2.59
CA PRO A 110 16.02 -11.22 -3.46
C PRO A 110 17.35 -10.59 -3.93
N GLY A 111 18.45 -11.33 -3.82
CA GLY A 111 19.74 -10.91 -4.37
C GLY A 111 20.71 -10.28 -3.37
N THR A 112 20.51 -10.43 -2.06
CA THR A 112 21.46 -10.08 -0.97
C THR A 112 22.74 -10.96 -0.93
N GLY A 113 23.14 -11.54 -2.06
CA GLY A 113 24.37 -12.33 -2.19
C GLY A 113 25.63 -11.45 -2.34
N PRO A 114 26.83 -12.06 -2.42
CA PRO A 114 28.10 -11.35 -2.56
C PRO A 114 28.24 -10.50 -3.85
N HIS A 115 27.29 -10.61 -4.78
CA HIS A 115 27.20 -9.81 -6.01
C HIS A 115 25.93 -8.94 -6.06
N ALA A 116 25.29 -8.69 -4.90
CA ALA A 116 24.14 -7.80 -4.80
C ALA A 116 24.51 -6.40 -5.32
N ALA A 117 23.68 -5.85 -6.21
CA ALA A 117 23.71 -4.41 -6.47
C ALA A 117 23.58 -3.65 -5.14
N LEU A 118 24.15 -2.45 -5.03
CA LEU A 118 24.04 -1.63 -3.83
C LEU A 118 22.55 -1.42 -3.47
N ILE A 119 22.08 -2.11 -2.43
CA ILE A 119 20.71 -1.99 -1.93
C ILE A 119 20.63 -0.68 -1.17
N LEU A 120 20.14 0.36 -1.85
CA LEU A 120 19.97 1.69 -1.29
C LEU A 120 18.79 1.77 -0.31
N TYR A 121 17.82 0.86 -0.44
CA TYR A 121 16.55 0.91 0.29
C TYR A 121 16.12 -0.46 0.80
N ASP A 122 15.73 -0.51 2.07
CA ASP A 122 15.11 -1.68 2.68
C ASP A 122 13.58 -1.58 2.56
N THR A 123 12.92 -2.74 2.50
CA THR A 123 11.45 -2.82 2.52
C THR A 123 11.00 -3.41 3.84
N PHE A 124 10.01 -2.77 4.46
CA PHE A 124 9.32 -3.24 5.65
C PHE A 124 7.84 -3.43 5.35
N ARG A 125 7.20 -4.42 5.98
CA ARG A 125 5.76 -4.68 5.85
C ARG A 125 5.04 -4.43 7.17
N PHE A 126 3.79 -4.04 7.09
CA PHE A 126 2.91 -3.90 8.26
C PHE A 126 1.53 -4.49 7.99
N LYS A 127 0.81 -4.74 9.09
CA LYS A 127 -0.61 -5.11 9.10
C LYS A 127 -1.29 -4.27 10.17
N LEU A 128 -2.16 -3.36 9.74
CA LEU A 128 -2.94 -2.47 10.59
C LEU A 128 -4.39 -2.96 10.61
N THR A 129 -4.95 -3.18 11.80
CA THR A 129 -6.35 -3.61 11.93
C THR A 129 -7.28 -2.44 11.63
N LEU A 130 -8.31 -2.67 10.82
CA LEU A 130 -9.31 -1.65 10.51
C LEU A 130 -10.37 -1.60 11.62
N PRO A 131 -10.68 -0.42 12.18
CA PRO A 131 -11.65 -0.29 13.27
C PRO A 131 -13.07 -0.54 12.77
N VAL A 132 -13.82 -1.43 13.44
CA VAL A 132 -15.21 -1.76 13.05
C VAL A 132 -16.15 -0.56 13.20
N ASN A 133 -16.02 0.17 14.31
CA ASN A 133 -16.94 1.24 14.72
C ASN A 133 -16.52 2.64 14.22
N SER A 134 -15.49 2.75 13.39
CA SER A 134 -15.09 4.02 12.79
C SER A 134 -15.31 4.00 11.29
N GLU A 135 -15.64 5.16 10.74
CA GLU A 135 -15.80 5.40 9.30
C GLU A 135 -14.48 5.79 8.62
N LYS A 136 -13.47 6.19 9.42
CA LYS A 136 -12.18 6.69 8.95
C LYS A 136 -11.07 6.21 9.87
N ILE A 137 -9.92 5.89 9.27
CA ILE A 137 -8.64 5.75 9.94
C ILE A 137 -7.59 6.54 9.17
N GLU A 138 -6.71 7.20 9.91
CA GLU A 138 -5.58 7.94 9.38
C GLU A 138 -4.30 7.33 9.91
N PHE A 139 -3.24 7.31 9.11
CA PHE A 139 -1.94 6.84 9.57
C PHE A 139 -0.79 7.60 8.93
N CYS A 140 0.37 7.52 9.58
CA CYS A 140 1.64 8.02 9.09
C CYS A 140 2.74 7.00 9.42
N VAL A 141 3.90 7.15 8.79
CA VAL A 141 5.03 6.23 8.98
C VAL A 141 6.16 6.97 9.67
N LYS A 142 6.69 6.37 10.74
CA LYS A 142 7.86 6.81 11.48
C LYS A 142 9.02 5.86 11.16
N TYR A 143 10.19 6.40 10.89
CA TYR A 143 11.42 5.65 10.70
C TYR A 143 12.52 6.21 11.60
N ILE A 144 13.04 5.36 12.49
CA ILE A 144 14.13 5.70 13.41
C ILE A 144 15.35 4.88 13.01
N VAL A 145 16.49 5.56 12.83
CA VAL A 145 17.77 4.94 12.47
C VAL A 145 18.91 5.81 12.98
N GLY A 146 19.91 5.19 13.61
CA GLY A 146 21.11 5.93 14.06
C GLY A 146 20.85 7.09 15.03
N GLY A 147 19.72 7.07 15.76
CA GLY A 147 19.30 8.15 16.66
C GLY A 147 18.56 9.32 15.98
N GLU A 148 18.36 9.27 14.67
CA GLU A 148 17.52 10.23 13.93
C GLU A 148 16.12 9.66 13.68
N GLU A 149 15.13 10.56 13.59
CA GLU A 149 13.73 10.22 13.35
C GLU A 149 13.23 10.92 12.08
N PHE A 150 12.62 10.15 11.19
CA PHE A 150 12.05 10.59 9.94
C PHE A 150 10.56 10.25 9.88
N TRP A 151 9.77 11.14 9.28
CA TRP A 151 8.33 10.95 9.14
C TRP A 151 7.87 11.02 7.69
N ASP A 152 6.98 10.09 7.36
CA ASP A 152 6.12 10.19 6.21
C ASP A 152 4.66 10.33 6.65
N ASN A 153 4.19 11.56 6.63
CA ASN A 153 2.81 11.95 6.93
C ASN A 153 2.07 12.43 5.67
N ASN A 154 2.47 11.96 4.48
CA ASN A 154 1.85 12.36 3.20
C ASN A 154 1.75 13.89 3.02
N ALA A 155 2.86 14.60 3.26
CA ALA A 155 2.93 16.06 3.20
C ALA A 155 1.90 16.78 4.11
N GLY A 156 1.72 16.26 5.33
CA GLY A 156 0.80 16.79 6.33
C GLY A 156 -0.66 16.39 6.17
N LYS A 157 -1.01 15.61 5.14
CA LYS A 157 -2.40 15.13 4.91
C LYS A 157 -2.69 13.80 5.58
N ASN A 158 -1.65 13.09 6.02
CA ASN A 158 -1.68 11.69 6.43
C ASN A 158 -2.23 10.75 5.33
N TYR A 159 -2.16 9.46 5.60
CA TYR A 159 -2.75 8.43 4.77
C TYR A 159 -4.12 8.06 5.31
N ILE A 160 -5.16 8.35 4.53
CA ILE A 160 -6.55 8.19 4.96
C ILE A 160 -7.16 6.96 4.29
N VAL A 161 -7.77 6.09 5.08
CA VAL A 161 -8.61 4.98 4.62
C VAL A 161 -9.98 5.18 5.26
N LYS A 162 -11.03 5.12 4.45
CA LYS A 162 -12.40 5.43 4.90
C LYS A 162 -13.39 4.41 4.34
N LYS A 163 -14.55 4.28 4.97
CA LYS A 163 -15.61 3.45 4.40
C LYS A 163 -16.22 4.13 3.17
N ARG A 164 -16.65 3.33 2.19
CA ARG A 164 -17.47 3.80 1.07
C ARG A 164 -18.80 4.23 1.63
N GLN A 165 -19.20 5.48 1.36
CA GLN A 165 -20.56 5.92 1.65
C GLN A 165 -21.45 5.40 0.51
N GLU A 166 -22.52 4.70 0.87
CA GLU A 166 -23.58 4.28 -0.06
C GLU A 166 -24.37 5.48 -0.61
#